data_AF-A0A1B6M901-F1
#
_entry.id   AF-A0A1B6M901-F1
#
_cell.length_a   1.000
_cell.length_b   1.000
_cell.length_c   1.000
_cell.angle_alpha   90.00
_cell.angle_beta   90.00
_cell.angle_gamma   90.00
#
_symmetry.space_group_name_H-M   'P 1'
#
loop_
_entity.id
_entity.type
_entity.pdbx_description
1 polymer ?
#
loop_
_entity_poly.entity_id
_entity_poly.type
_entity_poly.pdbx_seq_one_letter_code
_entity_poly.pdbx_strand_id
1 'polypeptide(L)'
;GRQWYDLRGNREKGAELNSQASELLSAYLCHSEDQLASVTKTLGWLSTENQQLTDKDACLSTFPAFSRSNVHILIGGLLKGLEGAVRQKLEEELSDKQQLELWSALTQGLESLVTVVKANDSKPNLRAFMKGCTVILRLFLSHGMSTCTFMFKHEPATVSQILKKLQVTTRYIQTICNFVKVSKDTGLTQFLPPIRAVLETILLRVKSIIVINNCTDAFFMGSMKNRDLKGQEIQSQETQPEEEDESLQNGSGSEAENEDGDDENAANETDNDEETGESVSILY
;
A
#
# COMPACT_ATOMS: atom_id res chain seq x y z
N GLY A 1 -14.71 -30.19 2.98
CA GLY A 1 -14.33 -29.69 1.65
C GLY A 1 -14.28 -30.84 0.66
N ARG A 2 -14.72 -30.62 -0.58
CA ARG A 2 -14.72 -31.63 -1.66
C ARG A 2 -13.27 -31.92 -2.07
N GLN A 3 -12.83 -33.17 -1.98
CA GLN A 3 -11.47 -33.61 -2.31
C GLN A 3 -11.37 -33.92 -3.80
N TRP A 4 -10.23 -33.59 -4.42
CA TRP A 4 -9.97 -33.81 -5.84
C TRP A 4 -9.28 -35.16 -6.03
N TYR A 5 -9.74 -35.92 -7.02
CA TYR A 5 -9.24 -37.25 -7.32
C TYR A 5 -8.95 -37.35 -8.82
N ASP A 6 -7.87 -38.06 -9.15
CA ASP A 6 -7.49 -38.30 -10.54
C ASP A 6 -8.47 -39.29 -11.19
N LEU A 7 -8.33 -39.51 -12.50
CA LEU A 7 -9.10 -40.51 -13.25
C LEU A 7 -8.92 -41.95 -12.72
N ARG A 8 -7.96 -42.18 -11.81
CA ARG A 8 -7.65 -43.47 -11.18
C ARG A 8 -8.17 -43.55 -9.74
N GLY A 9 -8.87 -42.52 -9.24
CA GLY A 9 -9.41 -42.46 -7.89
C GLY A 9 -8.38 -42.14 -6.79
N ASN A 10 -7.15 -41.77 -7.14
CA ASN A 10 -6.15 -41.31 -6.18
C ASN A 10 -6.35 -39.83 -5.90
N ARG A 11 -6.10 -39.40 -4.66
CA ARG A 11 -6.16 -37.98 -4.32
C ARG A 11 -5.12 -37.22 -5.13
N GLU A 12 -5.57 -36.26 -5.94
CA GLU A 12 -4.66 -35.40 -6.70
C GLU A 12 -3.86 -34.55 -5.74
N LYS A 13 -2.54 -34.59 -5.90
CA LYS A 13 -1.57 -33.82 -5.11
C LYS A 13 -0.41 -33.42 -6.00
N GLY A 14 0.24 -32.31 -5.66
CA GLY A 14 1.49 -31.90 -6.28
C GLY A 14 1.30 -30.96 -7.48
N ALA A 15 2.25 -31.00 -8.41
CA ALA A 15 2.41 -29.99 -9.45
C ALA A 15 1.23 -29.91 -10.43
N GLU A 16 0.62 -31.05 -10.76
CA GLU A 16 -0.50 -31.13 -11.72
C GLU A 16 -1.75 -30.42 -11.18
N LEU A 17 -2.17 -30.74 -9.95
CA LEU A 17 -3.29 -30.05 -9.29
C LEU A 17 -3.03 -28.55 -9.15
N ASN A 18 -1.78 -28.16 -8.85
CA ASN A 18 -1.40 -26.75 -8.77
C ASN A 18 -1.52 -26.05 -10.14
N SER A 19 -1.15 -26.73 -11.22
CA SER A 19 -1.30 -26.22 -12.59
C SER A 19 -2.77 -26.03 -12.96
N GLN A 20 -3.59 -27.07 -12.76
CA GLN A 20 -5.02 -27.03 -13.07
C GLN A 20 -5.77 -26.00 -12.20
N ALA A 21 -5.44 -25.92 -10.90
CA ALA A 21 -6.01 -24.91 -10.00
C ALA A 21 -5.63 -23.48 -10.44
N SER A 22 -4.40 -23.28 -10.91
CA SER A 22 -3.97 -21.98 -11.45
C SER A 22 -4.72 -21.62 -12.73
N GLU A 23 -4.95 -22.59 -13.61
CA GLU A 23 -5.68 -22.37 -14.87
C GLU A 23 -7.15 -22.06 -14.62
N LEU A 24 -7.81 -22.86 -13.78
CA LEU A 24 -9.20 -22.63 -13.38
C LEU A 24 -9.37 -21.29 -12.67
N LEU A 25 -8.44 -20.93 -11.78
CA LEU A 25 -8.44 -19.63 -11.11
C LEU A 25 -8.30 -18.49 -12.11
N SER A 26 -7.37 -18.61 -13.07
CA SER A 26 -7.20 -17.59 -14.12
C SER A 26 -8.45 -17.50 -14.99
N ALA A 27 -9.09 -18.62 -15.34
CA ALA A 27 -10.32 -18.62 -16.10
C ALA A 27 -11.45 -17.91 -15.34
N TYR A 28 -11.64 -18.24 -14.06
CA TYR A 28 -12.65 -17.64 -13.19
C TYR A 28 -12.44 -16.14 -12.98
N LEU A 29 -11.21 -15.68 -12.72
CA LEU A 29 -10.92 -14.28 -12.45
C LEU A 29 -10.88 -13.41 -13.71
N CYS A 30 -10.50 -13.97 -14.87
CA CYS A 30 -10.35 -13.21 -16.12
C CYS A 30 -11.56 -13.28 -17.06
N HIS A 31 -12.50 -14.21 -16.88
CA HIS A 31 -13.66 -14.35 -17.78
C HIS A 31 -15.01 -14.17 -17.08
N SER A 32 -15.02 -13.65 -15.85
CA SER A 32 -16.27 -13.25 -15.22
C SER A 32 -16.81 -11.94 -15.82
N GLU A 33 -18.13 -11.77 -15.78
CA GLU A 33 -18.81 -10.56 -16.29
C GLU A 33 -18.29 -9.28 -15.63
N ASP A 34 -18.02 -9.32 -14.32
CA ASP A 34 -17.33 -8.28 -13.58
C ASP A 34 -16.06 -8.86 -12.93
N GLN A 35 -14.93 -8.65 -13.62
CA GLN A 35 -13.61 -9.11 -13.17
C GLN A 35 -13.22 -8.47 -11.84
N LEU A 36 -13.45 -7.16 -11.68
CA LEU A 36 -13.05 -6.43 -10.48
C LEU A 36 -13.85 -6.89 -9.26
N ALA A 37 -15.16 -7.08 -9.41
CA ALA A 37 -16.01 -7.63 -8.34
C ALA A 37 -15.62 -9.06 -7.99
N SER A 38 -15.33 -9.90 -8.99
CA SER A 38 -14.92 -11.30 -8.79
C SER A 38 -13.61 -11.40 -8.03
N VAL A 39 -12.62 -10.59 -8.40
CA VAL A 39 -11.33 -10.48 -7.69
C VAL A 39 -11.55 -9.98 -6.27
N THR A 40 -12.26 -8.86 -6.09
CA THR A 40 -12.48 -8.25 -4.76
C THR A 40 -13.21 -9.19 -3.81
N LYS A 41 -14.24 -9.90 -4.30
CA LYS A 41 -14.97 -10.92 -3.53
C LYS A 41 -14.04 -12.06 -3.10
N THR A 42 -13.22 -12.56 -4.02
CA THR A 42 -12.26 -13.63 -3.75
C THR A 42 -11.21 -13.22 -2.74
N LEU A 43 -10.77 -11.97 -2.81
CA LEU A 43 -9.81 -11.36 -1.91
C LEU A 43 -10.39 -11.15 -0.51
N GLY A 44 -11.68 -10.81 -0.42
CA GLY A 44 -12.44 -10.75 0.82
C GLY A 44 -12.51 -12.11 1.52
N TRP A 45 -12.89 -13.17 0.80
CA TRP A 45 -12.89 -14.53 1.34
C TRP A 45 -11.51 -14.97 1.81
N LEU A 46 -10.47 -14.75 0.99
CA LEU A 46 -9.11 -15.08 1.37
C LEU A 46 -8.69 -14.35 2.64
N SER A 47 -8.98 -13.06 2.77
CA SER A 47 -8.64 -12.27 3.96
C SER A 47 -9.28 -12.82 5.23
N THR A 48 -10.51 -13.31 5.16
CA THR A 48 -11.22 -13.92 6.29
C THR A 48 -10.72 -15.34 6.60
N GLU A 49 -10.57 -16.17 5.58
CA GLU A 49 -10.25 -17.59 5.74
C GLU A 49 -8.77 -17.85 5.98
N ASN A 50 -7.90 -16.88 5.72
CA ASN A 50 -6.46 -17.05 5.84
C ASN A 50 -5.99 -17.51 7.23
N GLN A 51 -6.70 -17.12 8.29
CA GLN A 51 -6.41 -17.54 9.67
C GLN A 51 -6.62 -19.05 9.89
N GLN A 52 -7.37 -19.72 9.01
CA GLN A 52 -7.64 -21.15 9.07
C GLN A 52 -6.45 -21.98 8.57
N LEU A 53 -5.48 -21.38 7.85
CA LEU A 53 -4.30 -22.08 7.30
C LEU A 53 -3.23 -22.35 8.38
N THR A 54 -3.62 -22.98 9.49
CA THR A 54 -2.75 -23.19 10.67
C THR A 54 -1.76 -24.34 10.48
N ASP A 55 -2.17 -25.42 9.83
CA ASP A 55 -1.33 -26.60 9.57
C ASP A 55 -1.14 -26.86 8.05
N LYS A 56 -0.42 -27.94 7.70
CA LYS A 56 -0.07 -28.25 6.30
C LYS A 56 -1.25 -28.78 5.47
N ASP A 57 -2.23 -29.40 6.12
CA ASP A 57 -3.40 -30.01 5.48
C ASP A 57 -4.64 -29.10 5.54
N ALA A 58 -4.59 -28.04 6.34
CA ALA A 58 -5.58 -26.99 6.41
C ALA A 58 -5.76 -26.32 5.04
N CYS A 59 -7.01 -26.29 4.61
CA CYS A 59 -7.43 -25.74 3.33
C CYS A 59 -8.43 -24.60 3.56
N LEU A 60 -8.52 -23.70 2.58
CA LEU A 60 -9.55 -22.68 2.56
C LEU A 60 -10.94 -23.33 2.45
N SER A 61 -11.92 -22.71 3.09
CA SER A 61 -13.30 -23.19 3.11
C SER A 61 -13.98 -22.94 1.76
N THR A 62 -13.80 -21.75 1.18
CA THR A 62 -14.36 -21.39 -0.12
C THR A 62 -13.63 -22.08 -1.26
N PHE A 63 -12.31 -22.26 -1.15
CA PHE A 63 -11.51 -22.94 -2.16
C PHE A 63 -10.69 -24.10 -1.56
N PRO A 64 -11.30 -25.30 -1.39
CA PRO A 64 -10.63 -26.46 -0.79
C PRO A 64 -9.39 -26.97 -1.54
N ALA A 65 -9.18 -26.52 -2.78
CA ALA A 65 -7.98 -26.83 -3.56
C ALA A 65 -6.73 -26.06 -3.05
N PHE A 66 -6.91 -24.97 -2.30
CA PHE A 66 -5.83 -24.18 -1.75
C PHE A 66 -5.63 -24.49 -0.26
N SER A 67 -4.41 -24.89 0.06
CA SER A 67 -3.87 -25.16 1.39
C SER A 67 -2.68 -24.24 1.67
N ARG A 68 -2.13 -24.32 2.89
CA ARG A 68 -0.90 -23.60 3.24
C ARG A 68 0.26 -23.85 2.27
N SER A 69 0.31 -25.02 1.63
CA SER A 69 1.40 -25.40 0.71
C SER A 69 1.33 -24.72 -0.67
N ASN A 70 0.14 -24.33 -1.13
CA ASN A 70 -0.10 -23.83 -2.48
C ASN A 70 -0.89 -22.51 -2.55
N VAL A 71 -1.12 -21.83 -1.41
CA VAL A 71 -1.78 -20.52 -1.35
C VAL A 71 -1.07 -19.43 -2.18
N HIS A 72 0.24 -19.57 -2.45
CA HIS A 72 0.97 -18.69 -3.38
C HIS A 72 0.33 -18.62 -4.79
N ILE A 73 -0.32 -19.70 -5.23
CA ILE A 73 -1.02 -19.75 -6.52
C ILE A 73 -2.22 -18.82 -6.50
N LEU A 74 -2.99 -18.85 -5.41
CA LEU A 74 -4.12 -17.94 -5.21
C LEU A 74 -3.67 -16.49 -5.07
N ILE A 75 -2.61 -16.22 -4.30
CA ILE A 75 -2.03 -14.87 -4.18
C ILE A 75 -1.58 -14.34 -5.55
N GLY A 76 -0.83 -15.14 -6.32
CA GLY A 76 -0.37 -14.76 -7.65
C GLY A 76 -1.52 -14.56 -8.65
N GLY A 77 -2.53 -15.43 -8.60
CA GLY A 77 -3.74 -15.33 -9.42
C GLY A 77 -4.56 -14.10 -9.10
N LEU A 78 -4.73 -13.76 -7.82
CA LEU A 78 -5.42 -12.55 -7.37
C LEU A 78 -4.69 -11.27 -7.79
N LEU A 79 -3.36 -11.22 -7.67
CA LEU A 79 -2.56 -10.08 -8.16
C LEU A 79 -2.70 -9.91 -9.67
N LYS A 80 -2.62 -11.01 -10.43
CA LYS A 80 -2.81 -11.00 -11.89
C LYS A 80 -4.23 -10.58 -12.28
N GLY A 81 -5.24 -11.12 -11.59
CA GLY A 81 -6.65 -10.79 -11.83
C GLY A 81 -6.94 -9.32 -11.50
N LEU A 82 -6.43 -8.82 -10.39
CA LEU A 82 -6.58 -7.42 -9.98
C LEU A 82 -5.95 -6.47 -11.01
N GLU A 83 -4.75 -6.82 -11.48
CA GLU A 83 -4.04 -6.07 -12.52
C GLU A 83 -4.79 -6.07 -13.85
N GLY A 84 -5.27 -7.24 -14.29
CA GLY A 84 -6.05 -7.39 -15.52
C GLY A 84 -7.39 -6.65 -15.47
N ALA A 85 -8.11 -6.74 -14.35
CA ALA A 85 -9.38 -6.04 -14.16
C ALA A 85 -9.22 -4.52 -14.23
N VAL A 86 -8.16 -3.98 -13.62
CA VAL A 86 -7.85 -2.54 -13.71
C VAL A 86 -7.47 -2.16 -15.13
N ARG A 87 -6.65 -2.95 -15.84
CA ARG A 87 -6.32 -2.66 -17.25
C ARG A 87 -7.56 -2.63 -18.13
N GLN A 88 -8.41 -3.65 -18.03
CA GLN A 88 -9.65 -3.73 -18.81
C GLN A 88 -10.53 -2.50 -18.55
N LYS A 89 -10.69 -2.11 -17.27
CA LYS A 89 -11.48 -0.93 -16.90
C LYS A 89 -10.88 0.38 -17.43
N LEU A 90 -9.56 0.48 -17.52
CA LEU A 90 -8.89 1.66 -18.10
C LEU A 90 -9.04 1.77 -19.62
N GLU A 91 -9.40 0.69 -20.31
CA GLU A 91 -9.74 0.73 -21.75
C GLU A 91 -11.17 1.26 -21.99
N GLU A 92 -12.01 1.28 -20.95
CA GLU A 92 -13.34 1.90 -20.98
C GLU A 92 -13.21 3.43 -20.80
N GLU A 93 -14.12 4.20 -21.41
CA GLU A 93 -14.24 5.65 -21.16
C GLU A 93 -14.81 5.91 -19.76
N LEU A 94 -13.93 5.86 -18.75
CA LEU A 94 -14.27 6.16 -17.36
C LEU A 94 -14.17 7.66 -17.09
N SER A 95 -15.13 8.19 -16.31
CA SER A 95 -14.98 9.52 -15.71
C SER A 95 -13.83 9.55 -14.70
N ASP A 96 -13.27 10.74 -14.43
CA ASP A 96 -12.16 10.89 -13.49
C ASP A 96 -12.48 10.34 -12.08
N LYS A 97 -13.75 10.44 -11.66
CA LYS A 97 -14.23 9.88 -10.40
C LYS A 97 -14.25 8.36 -10.41
N GLN A 98 -14.69 7.74 -11.50
CA GLN A 98 -14.66 6.28 -11.66
C GLN A 98 -13.23 5.75 -11.73
N GLN A 99 -12.31 6.48 -12.39
CA GLN A 99 -10.89 6.14 -12.36
C GLN A 99 -10.35 6.20 -10.92
N LEU A 100 -10.73 7.22 -10.14
CA LEU A 100 -10.33 7.34 -8.74
C LEU A 100 -10.85 6.18 -7.87
N GLU A 101 -12.12 5.78 -8.07
CA GLU A 101 -12.73 4.62 -7.40
C GLU A 101 -12.00 3.31 -7.78
N LEU A 102 -11.61 3.16 -9.04
CA LEU A 102 -10.82 2.02 -9.53
C LEU A 102 -9.46 1.93 -8.82
N TRP A 103 -8.74 3.04 -8.68
CA TRP A 103 -7.46 3.08 -7.95
C TRP A 103 -7.63 2.86 -6.44
N SER A 104 -8.76 3.28 -5.86
CA SER A 104 -9.12 2.96 -4.48
C SER A 104 -9.34 1.45 -4.28
N ALA A 105 -10.06 0.81 -5.20
CA ALA A 105 -10.24 -0.65 -5.17
C ALA A 105 -8.90 -1.40 -5.33
N LEU A 106 -8.05 -0.97 -6.26
CA LEU A 106 -6.71 -1.54 -6.46
C LEU A 106 -5.87 -1.47 -5.18
N THR A 107 -5.76 -0.28 -4.58
CA THR A 107 -4.92 -0.07 -3.40
C THR A 107 -5.48 -0.79 -2.16
N GLN A 108 -6.80 -0.89 -2.03
CA GLN A 108 -7.44 -1.73 -1.02
C GLN A 108 -7.13 -3.21 -1.20
N GLY A 109 -7.20 -3.72 -2.44
CA GLY A 109 -6.87 -5.10 -2.76
C GLY A 109 -5.42 -5.46 -2.42
N LEU A 110 -4.47 -4.55 -2.72
CA LEU A 110 -3.08 -4.70 -2.34
C LEU A 110 -2.88 -4.73 -0.81
N GLU A 111 -3.52 -3.83 -0.08
CA GLU A 111 -3.44 -3.79 1.39
C GLU A 111 -3.98 -5.07 2.04
N SER A 112 -5.11 -5.59 1.55
CA SER A 112 -5.66 -6.88 2.00
C SER A 112 -4.70 -8.04 1.69
N LEU A 113 -4.06 -8.05 0.51
CA LEU A 113 -3.05 -9.05 0.18
C LEU A 113 -1.79 -8.95 1.05
N VAL A 114 -1.36 -7.74 1.42
CA VAL A 114 -0.26 -7.55 2.40
C VAL A 114 -0.59 -8.25 3.71
N THR A 115 -1.83 -8.12 4.19
CA THR A 115 -2.29 -8.78 5.43
C THR A 115 -2.21 -10.31 5.31
N VAL A 116 -2.66 -10.86 4.19
CA VAL A 116 -2.63 -12.30 3.92
C VAL A 116 -1.19 -12.84 3.85
N VAL A 117 -0.31 -12.14 3.13
CA VAL A 117 1.09 -12.54 2.95
C VAL A 117 1.89 -12.39 4.24
N LYS A 118 1.63 -11.37 5.05
CA LYS A 118 2.23 -11.23 6.39
C LYS A 118 1.93 -12.42 7.29
N ALA A 119 0.71 -12.95 7.23
CA ALA A 119 0.32 -14.14 7.98
C ALA A 119 0.86 -15.46 7.37
N ASN A 120 1.32 -15.43 6.12
CA ASN A 120 1.90 -16.58 5.41
C ASN A 120 3.16 -16.18 4.66
N ASP A 121 4.21 -15.84 5.38
CA ASP A 121 5.47 -15.31 4.87
C ASP A 121 6.40 -16.37 4.22
N SER A 122 5.85 -17.51 3.80
CA SER A 122 6.62 -18.56 3.13
C SER A 122 7.25 -18.03 1.83
N LYS A 123 8.44 -18.54 1.49
CA LYS A 123 9.18 -18.08 0.30
C LYS A 123 8.35 -18.10 -1.01
N PRO A 124 7.54 -19.13 -1.31
CA PRO A 124 6.68 -19.10 -2.50
C PRO A 124 5.65 -17.96 -2.48
N ASN A 125 5.09 -17.62 -1.31
CA ASN A 125 4.13 -16.53 -1.16
C ASN A 125 4.81 -15.17 -1.37
N LEU A 126 5.98 -14.96 -0.77
CA LEU A 126 6.77 -13.73 -0.97
C LEU A 126 7.14 -13.54 -2.44
N ARG A 127 7.56 -14.62 -3.12
CA ARG A 127 7.87 -14.60 -4.54
C ARG A 127 6.67 -14.22 -5.40
N ALA A 128 5.52 -14.85 -5.18
CA ALA A 128 4.29 -14.55 -5.90
C ALA A 128 3.86 -13.08 -5.69
N PHE A 129 3.94 -12.62 -4.44
CA PHE A 129 3.60 -11.25 -4.05
C PHE A 129 4.51 -10.22 -4.73
N MET A 130 5.83 -10.35 -4.59
CA MET A 130 6.79 -9.42 -5.20
C MET A 130 6.64 -9.34 -6.73
N LYS A 131 6.49 -10.49 -7.39
CA LYS A 131 6.30 -10.54 -8.85
C LYS A 131 5.04 -9.80 -9.27
N GLY A 132 3.90 -10.08 -8.63
CA GLY A 132 2.62 -9.44 -8.98
C GLY A 132 2.60 -7.95 -8.65
N CYS A 133 3.08 -7.56 -7.46
CA CYS A 133 3.15 -6.16 -7.06
C CYS A 133 4.05 -5.35 -7.99
N THR A 134 5.16 -5.89 -8.49
CA THR A 134 6.02 -5.16 -9.45
C THR A 134 5.23 -4.72 -10.69
N VAL A 135 4.34 -5.57 -11.21
CA VAL A 135 3.52 -5.26 -12.38
C VAL A 135 2.46 -4.22 -12.04
N ILE A 136 1.74 -4.41 -10.93
CA ILE A 136 0.69 -3.48 -10.48
C ILE A 136 1.27 -2.10 -10.17
N LEU A 137 2.42 -2.02 -9.51
CA LEU A 137 3.06 -0.74 -9.19
C LEU A 137 3.50 0.00 -10.45
N ARG A 138 3.96 -0.72 -11.49
CA ARG A 138 4.23 -0.09 -12.80
C ARG A 138 2.95 0.43 -13.45
N LEU A 139 1.86 -0.33 -13.39
CA LEU A 139 0.55 0.11 -13.88
C LEU A 139 0.08 1.38 -13.16
N PHE A 140 0.14 1.39 -11.82
CA PHE A 140 -0.18 2.55 -11.01
C PHE A 140 0.73 3.74 -11.33
N LEU A 141 2.03 3.53 -11.52
CA LEU A 141 2.96 4.59 -11.91
C LEU A 141 2.59 5.22 -13.26
N SER A 142 2.18 4.40 -14.22
CA SER A 142 1.84 4.86 -15.58
C SER A 142 0.50 5.59 -15.69
N HIS A 143 -0.54 5.14 -14.98
CA HIS A 143 -1.91 5.68 -15.12
C HIS A 143 -2.50 6.20 -13.81
N GLY A 144 -2.16 5.56 -12.68
CA GLY A 144 -2.65 5.95 -11.36
C GLY A 144 -2.06 7.28 -10.90
N MET A 145 -0.76 7.51 -11.13
CA MET A 145 -0.12 8.76 -10.72
C MET A 145 -0.67 9.99 -11.43
N SER A 146 -0.98 9.90 -12.73
CA SER A 146 -1.62 11.01 -13.47
C SER A 146 -3.03 11.27 -12.94
N THR A 147 -3.81 10.22 -12.73
CA THR A 147 -5.16 10.31 -12.13
C THR A 147 -5.09 10.97 -10.75
N CYS A 148 -4.20 10.50 -9.86
CA CYS A 148 -4.03 11.08 -8.53
C CYS A 148 -3.57 12.53 -8.59
N THR A 149 -2.65 12.89 -9.49
CA THR A 149 -2.17 14.27 -9.61
C THR A 149 -3.28 15.22 -10.03
N PHE A 150 -4.11 14.80 -11.00
CA PHE A 150 -5.25 15.59 -11.48
C PHE A 150 -6.35 15.68 -10.41
N MET A 151 -6.76 14.53 -9.88
CA MET A 151 -7.86 14.43 -8.91
C MET A 151 -7.52 15.01 -7.54
N PHE A 152 -6.24 15.26 -7.23
CA PHE A 152 -5.86 15.85 -5.95
C PHE A 152 -6.53 17.20 -5.71
N LYS A 153 -6.75 17.99 -6.77
CA LYS A 153 -7.40 19.31 -6.68
C LYS A 153 -8.91 19.23 -6.42
N HIS A 154 -9.53 18.11 -6.74
CA HIS A 154 -10.98 17.92 -6.71
C HIS A 154 -11.42 17.05 -5.52
N GLU A 155 -10.68 15.98 -5.24
CA GLU A 155 -10.98 14.94 -4.25
C GLU A 155 -9.73 14.63 -3.39
N PRO A 156 -9.11 15.62 -2.71
CA PRO A 156 -7.83 15.46 -2.01
C PRO A 156 -7.87 14.40 -0.90
N ALA A 157 -9.00 14.26 -0.21
CA ALA A 157 -9.18 13.27 0.85
C ALA A 157 -9.11 11.84 0.30
N THR A 158 -9.81 11.58 -0.81
CA THR A 158 -9.84 10.27 -1.48
C THR A 158 -8.46 9.94 -2.06
N VAL A 159 -7.80 10.89 -2.71
CA VAL A 159 -6.43 10.69 -3.22
C VAL A 159 -5.46 10.40 -2.07
N SER A 160 -5.55 11.14 -0.96
CA SER A 160 -4.71 10.90 0.21
C SER A 160 -4.92 9.51 0.80
N GLN A 161 -6.16 9.01 0.82
CA GLN A 161 -6.47 7.66 1.26
C GLN A 161 -5.84 6.59 0.34
N ILE A 162 -5.91 6.78 -0.98
CA ILE A 162 -5.28 5.90 -1.98
C ILE A 162 -3.77 5.82 -1.74
N LEU A 163 -3.12 6.98 -1.57
CA LEU A 163 -1.67 7.06 -1.34
C LEU A 163 -1.27 6.43 0.01
N LYS A 164 -2.07 6.62 1.07
CA LYS A 164 -1.87 5.96 2.37
C LYS A 164 -1.96 4.43 2.26
N LYS A 165 -2.99 3.90 1.57
CA LYS A 165 -3.13 2.44 1.33
C LYS A 165 -1.99 1.88 0.48
N LEU A 166 -1.59 2.60 -0.56
CA LEU A 166 -0.44 2.23 -1.37
C LEU A 166 0.84 2.15 -0.52
N GLN A 167 1.01 3.08 0.42
CA GLN A 167 2.17 3.09 1.31
C GLN A 167 2.26 1.86 2.22
N VAL A 168 1.13 1.30 2.67
CA VAL A 168 1.13 0.02 3.42
C VAL A 168 1.81 -1.08 2.60
N THR A 169 1.52 -1.10 1.30
CA THR A 169 2.11 -2.05 0.35
C THR A 169 3.58 -1.78 0.11
N THR A 170 3.98 -0.53 -0.15
CA THR A 170 5.39 -0.19 -0.41
C THR A 170 6.28 -0.42 0.80
N ARG A 171 5.83 -0.07 2.02
CA ARG A 171 6.55 -0.34 3.27
C ARG A 171 6.75 -1.84 3.49
N TYR A 172 5.72 -2.66 3.24
CA TYR A 172 5.88 -4.10 3.38
C TYR A 172 6.85 -4.70 2.36
N ILE A 173 6.81 -4.23 1.10
CA ILE A 173 7.79 -4.63 0.09
C ILE A 173 9.21 -4.26 0.54
N GLN A 174 9.42 -3.08 1.15
CA GLN A 174 10.72 -2.70 1.69
C GLN A 174 11.18 -3.68 2.80
N THR A 175 10.28 -4.08 3.70
CA THR A 175 10.57 -5.11 4.70
C THR A 175 11.02 -6.42 4.04
N ILE A 176 10.33 -6.87 2.99
CA ILE A 176 10.72 -8.06 2.23
C ILE A 176 12.10 -7.86 1.58
N CYS A 177 12.36 -6.72 0.95
CA CYS A 177 13.65 -6.40 0.33
C CYS A 177 14.81 -6.49 1.34
N ASN A 178 14.60 -6.01 2.56
CA ASN A 178 15.58 -6.09 3.64
C ASN A 178 15.80 -7.55 4.08
N PHE A 179 14.73 -8.32 4.25
CA PHE A 179 14.80 -9.75 4.56
C PHE A 179 15.57 -10.55 3.49
N VAL A 180 15.32 -10.28 2.20
CA VAL A 180 16.01 -10.96 1.09
C VAL A 180 17.49 -10.60 1.05
N LYS A 181 17.85 -9.33 1.32
CA LYS A 181 19.25 -8.86 1.42
C LYS A 181 20.02 -9.65 2.49
N VAL A 182 19.42 -9.87 3.65
CA VAL A 182 20.04 -10.59 4.78
C VAL A 182 20.08 -12.10 4.53
N SER A 183 18.98 -12.68 4.04
CA SER A 183 18.87 -14.14 3.83
C SER A 183 19.69 -14.66 2.66
N LYS A 184 20.15 -13.79 1.75
CA LYS A 184 20.92 -14.13 0.53
C LYS A 184 20.21 -15.18 -0.33
N ASP A 185 18.87 -15.20 -0.31
CA ASP A 185 18.08 -16.11 -1.13
C ASP A 185 18.17 -15.72 -2.61
N THR A 186 18.88 -16.52 -3.40
CA THR A 186 19.10 -16.27 -4.83
C THR A 186 17.79 -16.26 -5.62
N GLY A 187 16.79 -17.04 -5.19
CA GLY A 187 15.48 -17.11 -5.84
C GLY A 187 14.64 -15.84 -5.68
N LEU A 188 14.86 -15.08 -4.60
CA LEU A 188 14.18 -13.81 -4.32
C LEU A 188 15.01 -12.59 -4.73
N THR A 189 16.34 -12.70 -4.73
CA THR A 189 17.25 -11.60 -5.08
C THR A 189 16.96 -11.01 -6.47
N GLN A 190 16.57 -11.83 -7.44
CA GLN A 190 16.24 -11.38 -8.80
C GLN A 190 15.10 -10.34 -8.87
N PHE A 191 14.23 -10.29 -7.85
CA PHE A 191 13.12 -9.34 -7.81
C PHE A 191 13.50 -7.99 -7.17
N LEU A 192 14.66 -7.89 -6.51
CA LEU A 192 15.06 -6.66 -5.80
C LEU A 192 15.31 -5.48 -6.75
N PRO A 193 16.09 -5.62 -7.85
CA PRO A 193 16.33 -4.48 -8.72
C PRO A 193 15.06 -3.88 -9.34
N PRO A 194 14.17 -4.66 -10.00
CA PRO A 194 13.01 -4.07 -10.66
C PRO A 194 11.99 -3.50 -9.69
N ILE A 195 11.84 -4.07 -8.49
CA ILE A 195 10.84 -3.58 -7.53
C ILE A 195 11.32 -2.30 -6.84
N ARG A 196 12.61 -2.20 -6.47
CA ARG A 196 13.17 -0.98 -5.86
C ARG A 196 13.09 0.21 -6.80
N ALA A 197 13.46 0.03 -8.07
CA ALA A 197 13.38 1.10 -9.07
C ALA A 197 11.95 1.67 -9.20
N VAL A 198 10.93 0.79 -9.20
CA VAL A 198 9.52 1.23 -9.27
C VAL A 198 9.09 1.92 -7.98
N LEU A 199 9.50 1.41 -6.81
CA LEU A 199 9.21 2.01 -5.51
C LEU A 199 9.80 3.41 -5.37
N GLU A 200 11.08 3.58 -5.69
CA GLU A 200 11.77 4.87 -5.67
C GLU A 200 11.05 5.88 -6.57
N THR A 201 10.68 5.46 -7.78
CA THR A 201 9.95 6.34 -8.70
C THR A 201 8.58 6.73 -8.15
N ILE A 202 7.83 5.79 -7.58
CA ILE A 202 6.54 6.09 -6.92
C ILE A 202 6.73 7.09 -5.79
N LEU A 203 7.73 6.88 -4.92
CA LEU A 203 8.03 7.78 -3.80
C LEU A 203 8.34 9.20 -4.28
N LEU A 204 9.18 9.33 -5.32
CA LEU A 204 9.50 10.63 -5.91
C LEU A 204 8.24 11.31 -6.48
N ARG A 205 7.40 10.56 -7.20
CA ARG A 205 6.16 11.12 -7.77
C ARG A 205 5.16 11.54 -6.70
N VAL A 206 5.03 10.77 -5.61
CA VAL A 206 4.18 11.14 -4.48
C VAL A 206 4.70 12.40 -3.80
N LYS A 207 6.02 12.52 -3.58
CA LYS A 207 6.64 13.76 -3.07
C LYS A 207 6.32 14.95 -3.98
N SER A 208 6.42 14.78 -5.30
CA SER A 208 6.06 15.85 -6.24
C SER A 208 4.59 16.27 -6.14
N ILE A 209 3.65 15.33 -6.01
CA ILE A 209 2.22 15.67 -5.80
C ILE A 209 2.04 16.52 -4.55
N ILE A 210 2.71 16.17 -3.45
CA ILE A 210 2.61 16.89 -2.18
C ILE A 210 3.15 18.32 -2.32
N VAL A 211 4.34 18.48 -2.91
CA VAL A 211 4.99 19.79 -3.08
C VAL A 211 4.17 20.69 -4.02
N ILE A 212 3.73 20.18 -5.17
CA ILE A 212 3.00 20.95 -6.18
C ILE A 212 1.65 21.48 -5.65
N ASN A 213 1.01 20.74 -4.74
CA ASN A 213 -0.28 21.13 -4.19
C ASN A 213 -0.16 21.90 -2.86
N ASN A 214 1.03 22.42 -2.50
CA ASN A 214 1.32 23.10 -1.23
C ASN A 214 0.85 22.30 0.01
N CYS A 215 1.00 20.98 -0.06
CA CYS A 215 0.44 20.05 0.91
C CYS A 215 1.41 19.68 2.04
N THR A 216 2.24 20.62 2.52
CA THR A 216 2.82 20.44 3.86
C THR A 216 1.70 20.39 4.91
N ASP A 217 0.64 21.18 4.73
CA ASP A 217 -0.50 21.23 5.66
C ASP A 217 -1.71 20.36 5.26
N ALA A 218 -1.92 20.04 3.97
CA ALA A 218 -3.14 19.34 3.55
C ALA A 218 -3.15 17.83 3.88
N PHE A 219 -1.98 17.21 4.11
CA PHE A 219 -1.93 15.88 4.72
C PHE A 219 -2.25 15.94 6.22
N PHE A 220 -1.95 17.08 6.86
CA PHE A 220 -2.34 17.46 8.21
C PHE A 220 -3.82 17.87 8.32
N MET A 221 -4.41 18.30 7.20
CA MET A 221 -5.80 18.74 7.08
C MET A 221 -6.71 17.62 6.57
N GLY A 222 -6.45 16.39 7.00
CA GLY A 222 -7.57 15.52 7.35
C GLY A 222 -8.27 16.19 8.51
N SER A 223 -9.20 17.12 8.21
CA SER A 223 -9.86 17.99 9.19
C SER A 223 -10.15 17.23 10.46
N MET A 224 -9.40 17.56 11.52
CA MET A 224 -9.72 17.26 12.90
C MET A 224 -11.12 17.77 13.17
N LYS A 225 -12.12 16.93 12.92
CA LYS A 225 -13.36 16.98 13.67
C LYS A 225 -12.96 16.50 15.06
N ASN A 226 -12.98 17.39 16.05
CA ASN A 226 -12.79 17.03 17.44
C ASN A 226 -13.78 15.89 17.73
N ARG A 227 -13.27 14.67 17.88
CA ARG A 227 -14.06 13.50 18.24
C ARG A 227 -13.76 13.20 19.70
N ASP A 228 -14.81 12.99 20.49
CA ASP A 228 -14.61 12.48 21.84
C ASP A 228 -14.02 11.06 21.80
N LEU A 229 -13.62 10.51 22.95
CA LEU A 229 -13.07 9.15 23.06
C LEU A 229 -14.03 8.04 22.60
N LYS A 230 -15.28 8.38 22.23
CA LYS A 230 -16.32 7.48 21.70
C LYS A 230 -16.64 7.75 20.22
N GLY A 231 -15.92 8.65 19.56
CA GLY A 231 -16.02 8.90 18.12
C GLY A 231 -17.18 9.80 17.69
N GLN A 232 -17.85 10.49 18.63
CA GLN A 232 -18.89 11.47 18.29
C GLN A 232 -18.26 12.83 17.98
N GLU A 233 -18.80 13.52 16.97
CA GLU A 233 -18.33 14.83 16.52
C GLU A 233 -18.71 15.93 17.53
N ILE A 234 -17.71 16.59 18.11
CA ILE A 234 -17.87 17.75 18.97
C ILE A 234 -18.04 18.96 18.04
N GLN A 235 -19.24 19.55 18.03
CA GLN A 235 -19.47 20.83 17.36
C GLN A 235 -18.70 21.92 18.10
N SER A 236 -17.69 22.49 17.45
CA SER A 236 -17.03 23.70 17.95
C SER A 236 -18.05 24.83 17.97
N GLN A 237 -18.39 25.32 19.16
CA GLN A 237 -19.22 26.51 19.30
C GLN A 237 -18.52 27.70 18.63
N GLU A 238 -19.27 28.41 17.78
CA GLU A 238 -18.85 29.68 17.19
C GLU A 238 -18.68 30.76 18.29
N THR A 239 -17.73 31.64 18.00
CA THR A 239 -17.34 32.86 18.70
C THR A 239 -18.52 33.69 19.23
N GLN A 240 -18.45 34.11 20.49
CA GLN A 240 -19.17 35.31 20.96
C GLN A 240 -18.19 36.49 21.04
N PRO A 241 -18.56 37.68 20.51
CA PRO A 241 -17.85 38.92 20.75
C PRO A 241 -18.38 39.62 22.01
N GLU A 242 -17.50 39.97 22.94
CA GLU A 242 -17.76 40.93 24.03
C GLU A 242 -16.53 41.85 24.06
N GLU A 243 -16.63 43.03 23.45
CA GLU A 243 -16.97 44.33 24.07
C GLU A 243 -15.78 45.01 24.78
N GLU A 244 -15.64 46.30 24.45
CA GLU A 244 -14.59 47.25 24.81
C GLU A 244 -14.49 47.47 26.33
N ASP A 245 -13.27 47.62 26.86
CA ASP A 245 -13.01 48.65 27.87
C ASP A 245 -11.53 49.08 27.90
N GLU A 246 -11.33 50.40 27.87
CA GLU A 246 -10.06 51.08 28.01
C GLU A 246 -9.62 51.08 29.49
N SER A 247 -8.34 50.83 29.78
CA SER A 247 -7.65 51.60 30.83
C SER A 247 -6.13 51.46 30.80
N LEU A 248 -5.52 52.64 30.78
CA LEU A 248 -4.11 52.97 30.90
C LEU A 248 -3.49 52.46 32.22
N GLN A 249 -2.25 51.97 32.19
CA GLN A 249 -1.10 52.57 32.89
C GLN A 249 0.15 51.67 32.89
N ASN A 250 1.21 52.20 32.25
CA ASN A 250 2.52 52.50 32.82
C ASN A 250 3.33 51.40 33.54
N GLY A 251 4.59 51.19 33.11
CA GLY A 251 5.63 50.68 34.02
C GLY A 251 6.81 49.93 33.42
N SER A 252 7.77 50.68 32.86
CA SER A 252 9.23 50.58 33.11
C SER A 252 10.05 49.30 32.81
N GLY A 253 11.21 49.53 32.16
CA GLY A 253 12.46 48.77 32.34
C GLY A 253 12.90 47.97 31.09
N SER A 254 13.56 48.56 30.09
CA SER A 254 15.01 48.90 30.00
C SER A 254 15.91 47.70 29.63
N GLU A 255 16.62 47.89 28.49
CA GLU A 255 18.00 47.44 28.20
C GLU A 255 18.23 45.93 27.93
N ALA A 256 19.04 45.47 26.97
CA ALA A 256 20.04 46.08 26.10
C ALA A 256 20.30 45.17 24.87
N GLU A 257 20.91 45.76 23.84
CA GLU A 257 21.39 45.18 22.59
C GLU A 257 22.73 44.41 22.71
N ASN A 258 23.13 43.84 21.57
CA ASN A 258 24.50 43.48 21.12
C ASN A 258 24.98 42.05 21.41
N GLU A 259 25.80 41.42 20.58
CA GLU A 259 26.19 41.40 19.15
C GLU A 259 27.35 40.39 19.11
N ASP A 260 27.55 39.72 17.96
CA ASP A 260 28.78 39.05 17.49
C ASP A 260 29.51 38.02 18.40
N GLY A 261 29.94 36.86 17.93
CA GLY A 261 30.59 36.58 16.65
C GLY A 261 32.07 36.36 16.92
N ASP A 262 32.55 35.11 16.85
CA ASP A 262 33.89 34.84 16.32
C ASP A 262 34.09 33.38 15.92
N ASP A 263 34.96 33.25 14.94
CA ASP A 263 35.25 32.16 14.02
C ASP A 263 36.40 31.26 14.53
N GLU A 264 36.67 30.22 13.75
CA GLU A 264 37.97 29.58 13.48
C GLU A 264 38.22 28.12 13.92
N ASN A 265 38.21 27.29 12.87
CA ASN A 265 39.24 26.32 12.45
C ASN A 265 39.50 25.05 13.27
N ALA A 266 39.21 23.89 12.65
CA ALA A 266 40.27 22.96 12.23
C ALA A 266 39.71 21.83 11.34
N ALA A 267 40.28 21.71 10.15
CA ALA A 267 40.07 20.62 9.21
C ALA A 267 40.51 19.26 9.80
N ASN A 268 39.73 18.21 9.54
CA ASN A 268 40.30 16.90 9.28
C ASN A 268 39.36 16.09 8.37
N GLU A 269 39.85 15.82 7.16
CA GLU A 269 39.25 14.88 6.22
C GLU A 269 39.43 13.45 6.76
N THR A 270 38.32 12.78 7.05
CA THR A 270 38.27 11.32 6.97
C THR A 270 36.98 10.93 6.26
N ASP A 271 37.18 10.50 5.03
CA ASP A 271 36.25 9.83 4.15
C ASP A 271 35.61 8.65 4.89
N ASN A 272 34.32 8.76 5.20
CA ASN A 272 33.54 7.69 5.77
C ASN A 272 32.14 7.78 5.14
N ASP A 273 31.96 7.04 4.04
CA ASP A 273 30.65 6.73 3.46
C ASP A 273 29.86 5.86 4.47
N GLU A 274 29.40 6.50 5.55
CA GLU A 274 28.23 6.07 6.29
C GLU A 274 27.01 6.51 5.49
N GLU A 275 26.63 5.69 4.51
CA GLU A 275 25.27 5.67 4.01
C GLU A 275 24.39 5.17 5.16
N THR A 276 24.10 6.11 6.07
CA THR A 276 23.12 5.96 7.12
C THR A 276 21.87 5.42 6.47
N GLY A 277 21.53 4.19 6.86
CA GLY A 277 20.22 3.63 6.63
C GLY A 277 19.23 4.45 7.43
N GLU A 278 18.95 5.67 6.95
CA GLU A 278 17.75 6.39 7.29
C GLU A 278 16.62 5.43 6.96
N SER A 279 15.98 4.96 8.03
CA SER A 279 14.61 4.52 7.93
C SER A 279 13.84 5.75 7.43
N VAL A 280 13.72 5.88 6.10
CA VAL A 280 12.96 6.92 5.42
C VAL A 280 11.49 6.67 5.75
N SER A 281 11.11 7.08 6.95
CA SER A 281 9.76 7.10 7.45
C SER A 281 9.23 8.52 7.28
N ILE A 282 8.98 8.89 6.02
CA ILE A 282 8.46 10.23 5.68
C ILE A 282 6.94 10.17 5.70
N LEU A 283 6.37 9.92 6.88
CA LEU A 283 4.99 10.29 7.24
C LEU A 283 4.90 10.49 8.76
N TYR A 284 5.71 11.39 9.28
CA TYR A 284 5.39 12.07 10.53
C TYR A 284 5.34 13.56 10.23
#